data_AF-A0AAF1AC36-F1
#
_entry.id   AF-A0AAF1AC36-F1
#
_cell.length_a   1.000
_cell.length_b   1.000
_cell.length_c   1.000
_cell.angle_alpha   90.00
_cell.angle_beta   90.00
_cell.angle_gamma   90.00
#
_symmetry.space_group_name_H-M   'P 1'
#
loop_
_entity.id
_entity.type
_entity.pdbx_description
1 polymer ?
#
loop_
_entity_poly.entity_id
_entity_poly.type
_entity_poly.pdbx_seq_one_letter_code
_entity_poly.pdbx_strand_id
1 'polypeptide(L)'
;MTVNPTVRSRLEAQGFCGLDDKTLAELGPWMRWTYTLGTLVTLIGVVLTSPVVLWVLAAITSVGIFLPFHPFDLLYNYGMRFLTRTGPFPNSGPQRHFVFVVATVWLMTTGWAFYIGADIVGITLGFLLILVGGLASTTNFCIPSFIYNTVVGRRSAPAERSA
;
A
#
# COMPACT_ATOMS: atom_id res chain seq x y z
N MET A 1 12.20 9.38 19.95
CA MET A 1 10.73 9.39 20.17
C MET A 1 10.27 7.96 19.97
N THR A 2 9.60 7.36 20.95
CA THR A 2 9.23 5.93 20.88
C THR A 2 7.98 5.72 20.01
N VAL A 3 8.02 4.78 19.08
CA VAL A 3 6.87 4.48 18.20
C VAL A 3 5.84 3.64 18.95
N ASN A 4 4.55 3.92 18.73
CA ASN A 4 3.48 3.09 19.26
C ASN A 4 3.68 1.62 18.81
N PRO A 5 3.69 0.65 19.74
CA PRO A 5 4.02 -0.76 19.44
C PRO A 5 3.07 -1.38 18.41
N THR A 6 1.81 -0.94 18.37
CA THR A 6 0.84 -1.37 17.36
C THR A 6 1.21 -0.88 15.97
N VAL A 7 1.64 0.39 15.86
CA VAL A 7 2.08 0.96 14.57
C VAL A 7 3.35 0.27 14.09
N ARG A 8 4.32 0.06 14.98
CA ARG A 8 5.54 -0.71 14.68
C ARG A 8 5.20 -2.10 14.13
N SER A 9 4.41 -2.89 14.86
CA SER A 9 4.05 -4.25 14.44
C SER A 9 3.35 -4.27 13.08
N ARG A 10 2.49 -3.28 12.80
CA ARG A 10 1.79 -3.17 11.51
C ARG A 10 2.72 -2.78 10.36
N LEU A 11 3.67 -1.88 10.57
CA LEU A 11 4.67 -1.51 9.55
C LEU A 11 5.65 -2.66 9.29
N GLU A 12 6.10 -3.35 10.32
CA GLU A 12 6.94 -4.54 10.19
C GLU A 12 6.21 -5.66 9.45
N ALA A 13 4.90 -5.85 9.70
CA ALA A 13 4.08 -6.80 8.96
C ALA A 13 4.01 -6.48 7.46
N GLN A 14 4.25 -5.23 7.05
CA GLN A 14 4.34 -4.82 5.65
C GLN A 14 5.76 -4.95 5.06
N GLY A 15 6.71 -5.47 5.83
CA GLY A 15 8.09 -5.70 5.39
C GLY A 15 9.09 -4.64 5.84
N PHE A 16 8.67 -3.61 6.60
CA PHE A 16 9.57 -2.57 7.14
C PHE A 16 10.22 -3.01 8.46
N CYS A 17 11.02 -4.06 8.40
CA CYS A 17 11.69 -4.66 9.57
C CYS A 17 13.07 -4.06 9.82
N GLY A 18 13.48 -3.98 11.10
CA GLY A 18 14.84 -3.57 11.48
C GLY A 18 15.11 -2.06 11.37
N LEU A 19 14.07 -1.25 11.23
CA LEU A 19 14.17 0.21 11.22
C LEU A 19 14.12 0.76 12.66
N ASP A 20 14.86 1.84 12.88
CA ASP A 20 14.84 2.57 14.14
C ASP A 20 13.49 3.31 14.36
N ASP A 21 13.21 3.65 15.61
CA ASP A 21 11.96 4.31 16.01
C ASP A 21 11.72 5.64 15.29
N LYS A 22 12.77 6.43 15.02
CA LYS A 22 12.61 7.71 14.32
C LYS A 22 12.13 7.46 12.88
N THR A 23 12.79 6.54 12.17
CA THR A 23 12.41 6.16 10.80
C THR A 23 10.98 5.62 10.74
N LEU A 24 10.59 4.77 11.69
CA LEU A 24 9.22 4.23 11.75
C LEU A 24 8.16 5.28 12.10
N ALA A 25 8.50 6.25 12.96
CA ALA A 25 7.61 7.35 13.30
C ALA A 25 7.31 8.24 12.09
N GLU A 26 8.34 8.51 11.28
CA GLU A 26 8.20 9.26 10.02
C GLU A 26 7.45 8.44 8.97
N LEU A 27 7.76 7.14 8.82
CA LEU A 27 7.15 6.27 7.81
C LEU A 27 5.63 6.07 8.01
N GLY A 28 5.17 5.98 9.26
CA GLY A 28 3.79 5.64 9.58
C GLY A 28 2.74 6.55 8.90
N PRO A 29 2.83 7.88 9.02
CA PRO A 29 1.95 8.81 8.31
C PRO A 29 2.08 8.77 6.78
N TRP A 30 3.29 8.58 6.25
CA TRP A 30 3.51 8.56 4.79
C TRP A 30 2.97 7.30 4.12
N MET A 31 3.07 6.15 4.79
CA MET A 31 2.40 4.93 4.35
C MET A 31 0.89 5.15 4.22
N ARG A 32 0.27 5.80 5.21
CA ARG A 32 -1.16 6.15 5.18
C ARG A 32 -1.50 7.07 4.02
N TRP A 33 -0.64 8.06 3.74
CA TRP A 33 -0.81 8.95 2.62
C TRP A 33 -0.80 8.21 1.27
N THR A 34 0.17 7.30 1.05
CA THR A 34 0.23 6.47 -0.15
C THR A 34 -1.05 5.64 -0.34
N TYR A 35 -1.53 5.00 0.74
CA TYR A 35 -2.79 4.26 0.69
C TYR A 35 -4.01 5.15 0.44
N THR A 36 -4.01 6.36 1.00
CA THR A 36 -5.09 7.33 0.83
C THR A 36 -5.20 7.75 -0.63
N LEU A 37 -4.09 8.06 -1.30
CA LEU A 37 -4.10 8.42 -2.72
C LEU A 37 -4.65 7.29 -3.59
N GLY A 38 -4.18 6.06 -3.40
CA GLY A 38 -4.70 4.90 -4.15
C GLY A 38 -6.19 4.68 -3.90
N THR A 39 -6.64 4.83 -2.65
CA THR A 39 -8.05 4.68 -2.26
C THR A 39 -8.92 5.77 -2.90
N LEU A 40 -8.46 7.02 -2.93
CA LEU A 40 -9.19 8.14 -3.55
C LEU A 40 -9.31 7.96 -5.06
N VAL A 41 -8.24 7.57 -5.76
CA VAL A 41 -8.30 7.31 -7.21
C VAL A 41 -9.22 6.12 -7.50
N THR A 42 -9.19 5.07 -6.67
CA THR A 42 -10.12 3.95 -6.77
C THR A 42 -11.57 4.41 -6.59
N LEU A 43 -11.85 5.23 -5.57
CA LEU A 43 -13.17 5.80 -5.32
C LEU A 43 -13.67 6.60 -6.53
N ILE A 44 -12.83 7.45 -7.12
CA ILE A 44 -13.16 8.21 -8.33
C ILE A 44 -13.50 7.23 -9.47
N GLY A 45 -12.68 6.21 -9.69
CA GLY A 45 -12.93 5.20 -10.73
C GLY A 45 -14.25 4.44 -10.53
N VAL A 46 -14.61 4.11 -9.28
CA VAL A 46 -15.86 3.41 -8.95
C VAL A 46 -17.07 4.33 -9.09
N VAL A 47 -17.02 5.55 -8.56
CA VAL A 47 -18.12 6.52 -8.63
C VAL A 47 -18.42 6.90 -10.08
N LEU A 48 -17.40 7.02 -10.91
CA LEU A 48 -17.53 7.30 -12.35
C LEU A 48 -17.75 6.04 -13.19
N THR A 49 -17.83 4.85 -12.57
CA THR A 49 -17.90 3.55 -13.25
C THR A 49 -16.90 3.45 -14.41
N SER A 50 -15.68 3.93 -14.20
CA SER A 50 -14.69 4.18 -15.26
C SER A 50 -13.61 3.10 -15.28
N PRO A 51 -13.61 2.19 -16.28
CA PRO A 51 -12.53 1.22 -16.47
C PRO A 51 -11.16 1.90 -16.63
N VAL A 52 -11.13 3.01 -17.36
CA VAL A 52 -9.90 3.74 -17.69
C VAL A 52 -9.20 4.23 -16.43
N VAL A 53 -9.92 4.86 -15.51
CA VAL A 53 -9.33 5.36 -14.24
C VAL A 53 -8.73 4.20 -13.43
N LEU A 54 -9.46 3.08 -13.33
CA LEU A 54 -9.01 1.92 -12.57
C LEU A 54 -7.81 1.22 -13.22
N TRP A 55 -7.78 1.10 -14.54
CA TRP A 55 -6.66 0.50 -15.27
C TRP A 55 -5.41 1.37 -15.27
N VAL A 56 -5.56 2.69 -15.34
CA VAL A 56 -4.44 3.63 -15.15
C VAL A 56 -3.85 3.44 -13.75
N LEU A 57 -4.69 3.37 -12.71
CA LEU A 57 -4.22 3.09 -11.36
C LEU A 57 -3.56 1.71 -11.27
N ALA A 58 -4.14 0.68 -11.90
CA ALA A 58 -3.58 -0.68 -11.93
C ALA A 58 -2.19 -0.70 -12.56
N ALA A 59 -1.98 0.03 -13.66
CA ALA A 59 -0.70 0.18 -14.32
C ALA A 59 0.32 0.88 -13.41
N ILE A 60 -0.05 1.98 -12.77
CA ILE A 60 0.78 2.66 -11.77
C ILE A 60 1.18 1.71 -10.63
N THR A 61 0.21 0.95 -10.10
CA THR A 61 0.44 -0.01 -9.02
C THR A 61 1.32 -1.18 -9.44
N SER A 62 1.21 -1.63 -10.70
CA SER A 62 2.01 -2.73 -11.21
C SER A 62 3.51 -2.42 -11.27
N VAL A 63 3.90 -1.15 -11.35
CA VAL A 63 5.31 -0.73 -11.28
C VAL A 63 5.96 -1.21 -9.97
N GLY A 64 5.22 -1.12 -8.86
CA GLY A 64 5.70 -1.57 -7.56
C GLY A 64 5.89 -3.10 -7.46
N ILE A 65 5.32 -3.89 -8.39
CA ILE A 65 5.56 -5.34 -8.42
C ILE A 65 7.02 -5.62 -8.78
N PHE A 66 7.59 -4.84 -9.70
CA PHE A 66 8.93 -5.07 -10.26
C PHE A 66 10.00 -4.16 -9.67
N LEU A 67 9.64 -2.96 -9.21
CA LEU A 67 10.57 -1.97 -8.69
C LEU A 67 10.50 -1.90 -7.15
N PRO A 68 11.59 -1.52 -6.48
CA PRO A 68 11.62 -1.41 -5.01
C PRO A 68 10.77 -0.25 -4.47
N PHE A 69 10.09 0.51 -5.32
CA PHE A 69 9.26 1.66 -4.97
C PHE A 69 7.94 1.66 -5.74
N HIS A 70 6.91 2.24 -5.14
CA HIS A 70 5.68 2.60 -5.85
C HIS A 70 5.83 4.00 -6.45
N PRO A 71 5.22 4.33 -7.60
CA PRO A 71 5.29 5.68 -8.16
C PRO A 71 4.82 6.79 -7.20
N PHE A 72 3.86 6.50 -6.32
CA PHE A 72 3.47 7.44 -5.25
C PHE A 72 4.57 7.68 -4.21
N ASP A 73 5.45 6.71 -3.97
CA ASP A 73 6.61 6.90 -3.09
C ASP A 73 7.62 7.88 -3.73
N LEU A 74 7.70 7.92 -5.06
CA LEU A 74 8.51 8.91 -5.78
C LEU A 74 7.94 10.32 -5.62
N LEU A 75 6.61 10.47 -5.69
CA LEU A 75 5.95 11.75 -5.45
C LEU A 75 6.27 12.30 -4.05
N TYR A 76 6.34 11.41 -3.05
CA TYR A 76 6.81 11.76 -1.72
C TYR A 76 8.31 12.12 -1.72
N ASN A 77 9.17 11.24 -2.24
CA ASN A 77 10.62 11.38 -2.18
C ASN A 77 11.14 12.63 -2.91
N TYR A 78 10.52 13.01 -4.03
CA TYR A 78 10.93 14.16 -4.84
C TYR A 78 10.15 15.45 -4.54
N GLY A 79 9.08 15.37 -3.74
CA GLY A 79 8.26 16.53 -3.38
C GLY A 79 8.15 16.72 -1.88
N MET A 80 7.25 15.96 -1.26
CA MET A 80 6.85 16.13 0.14
C MET A 80 7.99 15.97 1.14
N ARG A 81 8.99 15.13 0.84
CA ARG A 81 10.17 14.94 1.68
C ARG A 81 10.91 16.25 1.95
N PHE A 82 11.10 17.07 0.91
CA PHE A 82 11.82 18.35 1.04
C PHE A 82 11.01 19.39 1.81
N LEU A 83 9.69 19.38 1.63
CA LEU A 83 8.77 20.26 2.37
C LEU A 83 8.70 19.91 3.86
N THR A 84 8.75 18.63 4.19
CA THR A 84 8.60 18.13 5.58
C THR A 84 9.92 17.80 6.27
N ARG A 85 11.05 17.92 5.57
CA ARG A 85 12.42 17.62 6.04
C ARG A 85 12.56 16.22 6.65
N THR A 86 11.88 15.25 6.04
CA THR A 86 11.88 13.84 6.46
C THR A 86 12.91 13.00 5.71
N GLY A 87 13.19 11.80 6.22
CA GLY A 87 14.08 10.82 5.58
C GLY A 87 13.56 10.31 4.24
N PRO A 88 14.41 9.64 3.43
CA PRO A 88 13.94 8.96 2.22
C PRO A 88 12.99 7.81 2.59
N PHE A 89 12.00 7.55 1.73
CA PHE A 89 11.10 6.42 1.87
C PHE A 89 11.88 5.11 1.71
N PRO A 90 11.82 4.16 2.66
CA PRO A 90 12.52 2.89 2.56
C PRO A 90 12.04 2.03 1.39
N ASN A 91 12.93 1.20 0.85
CA ASN A 91 12.58 0.27 -0.22
C ASN A 91 11.52 -0.75 0.24
N SER A 92 10.68 -1.16 -0.70
CA SER A 92 9.60 -2.13 -0.51
C SER A 92 10.17 -3.54 -0.27
N GLY A 93 9.65 -4.21 0.75
CA GLY A 93 9.94 -5.63 1.01
C GLY A 93 8.98 -6.57 0.26
N PRO A 94 9.22 -7.89 0.31
CA PRO A 94 8.40 -8.91 -0.37
C PRO A 94 6.90 -8.84 -0.06
N GLN A 95 6.55 -8.52 1.19
CA GLN A 95 5.15 -8.34 1.60
C GLN A 95 4.45 -7.24 0.80
N ARG A 96 5.13 -6.11 0.60
CA ARG A 96 4.57 -4.96 -0.12
C ARG A 96 4.49 -5.23 -1.63
N HIS A 97 5.43 -5.97 -2.21
CA HIS A 97 5.31 -6.47 -3.58
C HIS A 97 4.06 -7.35 -3.76
N PHE A 98 3.77 -8.24 -2.81
CA PHE A 98 2.54 -9.03 -2.84
C PHE A 98 1.28 -8.16 -2.76
N VAL A 99 1.28 -7.11 -1.92
CA VAL A 99 0.18 -6.13 -1.88
C VAL A 99 -0.05 -5.50 -3.25
N PHE A 100 1.01 -5.12 -3.96
CA PHE A 100 0.89 -4.54 -5.30
C PHE A 100 0.32 -5.52 -6.32
N VAL A 101 0.71 -6.80 -6.29
CA VAL A 101 0.11 -7.85 -7.14
C VAL A 101 -1.39 -7.96 -6.89
N VAL A 102 -1.79 -8.10 -5.62
CA VAL A 102 -3.21 -8.23 -5.24
C VAL A 102 -4.00 -6.99 -5.67
N ALA A 103 -3.47 -5.79 -5.40
CA ALA A 103 -4.12 -4.54 -5.75
C ALA A 103 -4.27 -4.38 -7.27
N THR A 104 -3.22 -4.66 -8.06
CA THR A 104 -3.28 -4.61 -9.53
C THR A 104 -4.32 -5.57 -10.09
N VAL A 105 -4.33 -6.84 -9.65
CA VAL A 105 -5.31 -7.84 -10.14
C VAL A 105 -6.73 -7.41 -9.78
N TRP A 106 -6.95 -6.92 -8.56
CA TRP A 106 -8.26 -6.46 -8.12
C TRP A 106 -8.73 -5.26 -8.94
N LEU A 107 -7.90 -4.24 -9.12
CA LEU A 107 -8.21 -3.06 -9.94
C LEU A 107 -8.52 -3.44 -11.40
N MET A 108 -7.72 -4.33 -12.00
CA MET A 108 -7.95 -4.83 -13.34
C MET A 108 -9.30 -5.54 -13.45
N THR A 109 -9.64 -6.39 -12.47
CA THR A 109 -10.90 -7.14 -12.44
C THR A 109 -12.10 -6.20 -12.26
N THR A 110 -11.99 -5.21 -11.37
CA THR A 110 -13.03 -4.20 -11.17
C THR A 110 -13.24 -3.36 -12.44
N GLY A 111 -12.16 -2.89 -13.07
CA GLY A 111 -12.24 -2.15 -14.33
C GLY A 111 -12.81 -3.00 -15.46
N TRP A 112 -12.47 -4.30 -15.52
CA TRP A 112 -13.03 -5.24 -16.49
C TRP A 112 -14.54 -5.43 -16.30
N ALA A 113 -15.01 -5.52 -15.05
CA ALA A 113 -16.44 -5.61 -14.76
C ALA A 113 -17.20 -4.38 -15.30
N PHE A 114 -16.70 -3.17 -15.08
CA PHE A 114 -17.29 -1.96 -15.67
C PHE A 114 -17.18 -1.95 -17.21
N TYR A 115 -16.10 -2.45 -17.78
CA TYR A 115 -15.90 -2.49 -19.22
C TYR A 115 -16.95 -3.36 -19.95
N ILE A 116 -17.35 -4.48 -19.34
CA ILE A 116 -18.38 -5.38 -19.88
C ILE A 116 -19.81 -5.02 -19.44
N GLY A 117 -20.00 -3.90 -18.73
CA GLY A 117 -21.30 -3.44 -18.23
C GLY A 117 -21.83 -4.20 -17.01
N ALA A 118 -20.99 -4.98 -16.31
CA ALA A 118 -21.34 -5.68 -15.08
C ALA A 118 -21.22 -4.76 -13.85
N ASP A 119 -21.97 -3.66 -13.86
CA ASP A 119 -21.78 -2.55 -12.91
C ASP A 119 -21.94 -2.95 -11.45
N ILE A 120 -22.90 -3.83 -11.13
CA ILE A 120 -23.10 -4.34 -9.76
C ILE A 120 -21.85 -5.07 -9.26
N VAL A 121 -21.23 -5.88 -10.13
CA VAL A 121 -19.99 -6.61 -9.80
C VAL A 121 -18.84 -5.61 -9.61
N GLY A 122 -18.70 -4.65 -10.52
CA GLY A 122 -17.68 -3.60 -10.43
C GLY A 122 -17.82 -2.75 -9.15
N ILE A 123 -19.03 -2.30 -8.82
CA ILE A 123 -19.31 -1.55 -7.59
C ILE A 123 -18.99 -2.39 -6.36
N THR A 124 -19.40 -3.66 -6.33
CA THR A 124 -19.15 -4.55 -5.18
C THR A 124 -17.65 -4.75 -4.96
N LEU A 125 -16.92 -5.12 -6.01
CA LEU A 125 -15.47 -5.31 -5.94
C LEU A 125 -14.74 -4.02 -5.57
N GLY A 126 -15.13 -2.91 -6.19
CA GLY A 126 -14.55 -1.59 -5.95
C GLY A 126 -14.79 -1.10 -4.52
N PHE A 127 -16.00 -1.26 -4.00
CA PHE A 127 -16.35 -0.88 -2.63
C PHE A 127 -15.54 -1.69 -1.60
N LEU A 128 -15.43 -3.01 -1.79
CA LEU A 128 -14.59 -3.85 -0.92
C LEU A 128 -13.11 -3.40 -0.97
N LEU A 129 -12.58 -3.09 -2.16
CA LEU A 129 -11.22 -2.58 -2.30
C LEU A 129 -11.04 -1.24 -1.58
N ILE A 130 -12.02 -0.33 -1.65
CA ILE A 130 -12.02 0.96 -0.95
C ILE A 130 -12.02 0.76 0.56
N LEU A 131 -12.79 -0.20 1.10
CA LEU A 131 -12.78 -0.50 2.54
C LEU A 131 -11.42 -1.03 3.01
N VAL A 132 -10.82 -1.96 2.25
CA VAL A 132 -9.48 -2.49 2.56
C VAL A 132 -8.43 -1.38 2.49
N GLY A 133 -8.46 -0.56 1.45
CA GLY A 133 -7.57 0.59 1.28
C GLY A 133 -7.76 1.64 2.37
N GLY A 134 -9.01 1.94 2.75
CA GLY A 134 -9.37 2.87 3.83
C GLY A 134 -8.89 2.39 5.20
N LEU A 135 -8.99 1.08 5.48
CA LEU A 135 -8.43 0.49 6.69
C LEU A 135 -6.91 0.68 6.75
N ALA A 136 -6.19 0.41 5.66
CA ALA A 136 -4.75 0.62 5.59
C ALA A 136 -4.38 2.11 5.73
N SER A 137 -5.16 2.99 5.10
CA SER A 137 -5.00 4.45 5.13
C SER A 137 -5.19 5.04 6.53
N THR A 138 -6.01 4.44 7.38
CA THR A 138 -6.29 4.96 8.73
C THR A 138 -5.43 4.29 9.80
N THR A 139 -5.10 3.02 9.64
CA THR A 139 -4.54 2.21 10.73
C THR A 139 -3.14 1.64 10.47
N ASN A 140 -2.62 1.76 9.24
CA ASN A 140 -1.47 0.98 8.74
C ASN A 140 -1.69 -0.55 8.77
N PHE A 141 -2.91 -1.03 8.99
CA PHE A 141 -3.19 -2.45 8.90
C PHE A 141 -3.46 -2.82 7.43
N CYS A 142 -2.53 -3.59 6.84
CA CYS A 142 -2.62 -4.01 5.45
C CYS A 142 -2.99 -5.50 5.39
N ILE A 143 -4.23 -5.80 5.00
CA ILE A 143 -4.77 -7.17 4.94
C ILE A 143 -3.90 -8.07 4.04
N PRO A 144 -3.51 -7.69 2.80
CA PRO A 144 -2.69 -8.56 1.96
C PRO A 144 -1.31 -8.86 2.57
N SER A 145 -0.68 -7.91 3.25
CA SER A 145 0.58 -8.18 3.96
C SER A 145 0.41 -9.16 5.11
N PHE A 146 -0.71 -9.09 5.83
CA PHE A 146 -1.04 -10.08 6.87
C PHE A 146 -1.23 -11.47 6.25
N ILE A 147 -2.01 -11.58 5.17
CA ILE A 147 -2.21 -12.83 4.42
C ILE A 147 -0.86 -13.41 3.98
N TYR A 148 0.01 -12.58 3.39
CA TYR A 148 1.35 -12.99 3.00
C TYR A 148 2.13 -13.59 4.17
N ASN A 149 2.15 -12.92 5.32
CA ASN A 149 2.87 -13.41 6.49
C ASN A 149 2.26 -14.71 7.05
N THR A 150 0.95 -14.93 6.91
CA THR A 150 0.32 -16.19 7.33
C THR A 150 0.63 -17.36 6.40
N VAL A 151 0.82 -17.11 5.10
CA VAL A 151 1.05 -18.16 4.09
C VAL A 151 2.54 -18.46 3.91
N VAL A 152 3.38 -17.42 3.84
CA VAL A 152 4.82 -17.52 3.54
C VAL A 152 5.67 -17.47 4.81
N GLY A 153 5.11 -17.02 5.92
CA GLY A 153 5.82 -16.75 7.16
C GLY A 153 6.29 -15.30 7.26
N ARG A 154 6.30 -14.76 8.48
CA ARG A 154 6.75 -13.39 8.74
C ARG A 154 8.28 -13.33 8.70
N ARG A 155 8.85 -12.50 7.82
CA ARG A 155 10.26 -12.11 7.96
C ARG A 155 10.41 -11.25 9.20
N SER A 156 11.05 -11.77 10.23
CA SER A 156 11.59 -10.96 11.32
C SER A 156 12.86 -10.26 10.85
N ALA A 157 13.16 -9.06 11.36
CA ALA A 157 14.51 -8.52 11.24
C ALA A 157 15.52 -9.58 11.72
N PRO A 158 16.74 -9.65 11.15
CA PRO A 158 17.80 -10.42 11.78
C PRO A 158 17.90 -9.98 13.24
N ALA A 159 17.84 -10.92 14.18
CA ALA A 159 18.15 -10.63 15.56
C ALA A 159 19.51 -9.94 15.57
N GLU A 160 19.56 -8.72 16.10
CA GLU A 160 20.81 -8.04 16.42
C GLU A 160 21.66 -9.08 17.16
N ARG A 161 22.79 -9.49 16.57
CA ARG A 161 23.73 -10.35 17.27
C ARG A 161 24.25 -9.49 18.41
N SER A 162 23.76 -9.72 19.62
CA SER A 162 24.41 -9.26 20.84
C SER A 162 25.82 -9.85 20.83
N ALA A 163 26.80 -8.98 20.56
CA ALA A 163 28.22 -9.20 20.80
C ALA A 163 28.66 -8.18 21.83
#